data_AF-A0A6P5GPJ2-F1
#
_entry.id   AF-A0A6P5GPJ2-F1
#
_cell.length_a   1.000
_cell.length_b   1.000
_cell.length_c   1.000
_cell.angle_alpha   90.00
_cell.angle_beta   90.00
_cell.angle_gamma   90.00
#
_symmetry.space_group_name_H-M   'P 1'
#
loop_
_entity.id
_entity.type
_entity.pdbx_description
1 polymer ?
#
loop_
_entity_poly.entity_id
_entity_poly.type
_entity_poly.pdbx_seq_one_letter_code
_entity_poly.pdbx_strand_id
1 'polypeptide(L)'
;MTGAASSSLLTNSARLLGSLRSFPNPLASFQSPRPLKTLATAGSILSSRTKETPRSSSPPSSAAAAGAPRFRVLSSMGDAVESFQLSPSSVLKIQKGDITVWSVDGSTDAIVNAANERMLGGGGVDGAIHRAAGPELLAACEEVPEVKPGVRCPTGESRITPAFRLPVSHVIHTVGPIYYSNKQPEVSLSNAYRNSLRLAKGNNIRYIAFPAISCGVYGYPLKEASKVAISTVKEFSDDFKEVHFVLFSDEIYNVWAETARELL
;
A
#
# COMPACT_ATOMS: atom_id res chain seq x y z
N MET A 1 -47.52 -56.63 18.87
CA MET A 1 -46.42 -56.36 19.82
C MET A 1 -45.53 -55.31 19.16
N THR A 2 -45.84 -54.02 19.36
CA THR A 2 -45.18 -53.11 20.32
C THR A 2 -43.68 -52.95 20.00
N GLY A 3 -43.13 -51.78 19.68
CA GLY A 3 -43.65 -50.42 19.76
C GLY A 3 -42.71 -49.42 19.08
N ALA A 4 -43.22 -48.19 19.00
CA ALA A 4 -42.55 -47.01 18.51
C ALA A 4 -41.55 -46.44 19.52
N ALA A 5 -40.55 -45.69 19.03
CA ALA A 5 -40.02 -44.53 19.73
C ALA A 5 -39.44 -43.52 18.71
N SER A 6 -40.16 -42.41 18.61
CA SER A 6 -39.78 -41.14 18.00
C SER A 6 -39.30 -40.21 19.12
N SER A 7 -38.30 -39.38 18.86
CA SER A 7 -37.95 -38.15 19.61
C SER A 7 -36.74 -37.51 18.90
N SER A 8 -36.83 -36.38 18.17
CA SER A 8 -37.04 -35.00 18.66
C SER A 8 -35.88 -34.57 19.59
N LEU A 9 -35.18 -33.43 19.49
CA LEU A 9 -35.53 -32.05 19.15
C LEU A 9 -34.25 -31.21 18.83
N LEU A 10 -34.46 -30.17 18.01
CA LEU A 10 -34.07 -28.75 18.20
C LEU A 10 -32.63 -28.29 18.52
N THR A 11 -32.14 -27.45 17.59
CA THR A 11 -31.54 -26.11 17.75
C THR A 11 -30.47 -25.86 18.81
N ASN A 12 -29.33 -25.31 18.38
CA ASN A 12 -28.83 -24.07 18.98
C ASN A 12 -27.91 -23.29 18.02
N SER A 13 -28.42 -22.14 17.59
CA SER A 13 -27.64 -20.98 17.16
C SER A 13 -26.89 -20.39 18.34
N ALA A 14 -25.61 -20.04 18.22
CA ALA A 14 -25.02 -18.85 18.85
C ALA A 14 -23.54 -18.66 18.50
N ARG A 15 -23.26 -17.54 17.84
CA ARG A 15 -22.20 -16.56 18.16
C ARG A 15 -20.80 -17.12 18.46
N LEU A 16 -19.90 -16.98 17.48
CA LEU A 16 -18.50 -16.66 17.76
C LEU A 16 -18.19 -15.26 17.22
N LEU A 17 -18.60 -14.25 18.00
CA LEU A 17 -18.03 -12.90 17.95
C LEU A 17 -16.71 -12.96 18.74
N GLY A 18 -15.63 -13.28 18.05
CA GLY A 18 -14.27 -13.27 18.60
C GLY A 18 -13.66 -11.87 18.56
N SER A 19 -13.98 -11.06 19.57
CA SER A 19 -13.16 -10.01 20.18
C SER A 19 -12.03 -9.39 19.33
N LEU A 20 -12.32 -8.29 18.64
CA LEU A 20 -11.32 -7.26 18.34
C LEU A 20 -10.76 -6.73 19.67
N ARG A 21 -9.58 -7.22 20.08
CA ARG A 21 -8.83 -6.57 21.15
C ARG A 21 -8.14 -5.35 20.56
N SER A 22 -8.67 -4.19 20.91
CA SER A 22 -8.01 -2.90 20.79
C SER A 22 -6.68 -2.95 21.55
N PHE A 23 -5.57 -2.79 20.84
CA PHE A 23 -4.27 -2.55 21.46
C PHE A 23 -4.22 -1.12 21.99
N PRO A 24 -3.71 -0.89 23.21
CA PRO A 24 -3.56 0.45 23.75
C PRO A 24 -2.46 1.22 23.00
N ASN A 25 -2.79 2.47 22.68
CA ASN A 25 -1.99 3.44 21.95
C ASN A 25 -0.89 4.03 22.87
N PRO A 26 0.42 3.83 22.63
CA PRO A 26 1.46 4.42 23.46
C PRO A 26 1.87 5.78 22.87
N LEU A 27 1.03 6.79 23.08
CA LEU A 27 1.43 8.20 22.91
C LEU A 27 1.35 8.90 24.26
N ALA A 28 2.44 8.82 25.01
CA ALA A 28 2.68 9.69 26.15
C ALA A 28 4.13 10.19 26.14
N SER A 29 4.24 11.52 26.08
CA SER A 29 5.42 12.36 26.38
C SER A 29 6.67 12.21 25.52
N PHE A 30 6.74 13.01 24.44
CA PHE A 30 8.01 13.60 24.00
C PHE A 30 7.91 15.12 24.15
N GLN A 31 8.65 15.67 25.11
CA GLN A 31 8.79 17.11 25.33
C GLN A 31 9.71 17.70 24.26
N SER A 32 9.29 18.80 23.65
CA SER A 32 10.06 19.54 22.65
C SER A 32 11.25 20.29 23.27
N PRO A 33 12.42 20.34 22.61
CA PRO A 33 13.47 21.30 22.96
C PRO A 33 13.10 22.72 22.51
N ARG A 34 13.39 23.68 23.39
CA ARG A 34 13.18 25.14 23.23
C ARG A 34 14.06 25.75 22.12
N PRO A 35 13.66 26.90 21.53
CA PRO A 35 14.36 27.51 20.40
C PRO A 35 15.61 28.29 20.83
N LEU A 36 16.67 28.19 20.03
CA LEU A 36 17.85 29.06 20.11
C LEU A 36 17.62 30.36 19.32
N LYS A 37 17.95 31.48 19.96
CA LYS A 37 17.85 32.84 19.43
C LYS A 37 19.06 33.20 18.56
N THR A 38 18.75 33.75 17.38
CA THR A 38 19.29 34.94 16.70
C THR A 38 20.82 35.13 16.57
N LEU A 39 21.29 35.31 15.33
CA LEU A 39 22.14 36.46 15.00
C LEU A 39 21.87 36.92 13.55
N ALA A 40 21.46 38.18 13.41
CA ALA A 40 21.34 38.89 12.15
C ALA A 40 22.64 39.63 11.86
N THR A 41 23.02 39.75 10.58
CA THR A 41 23.75 40.93 10.09
C THR A 41 23.39 41.17 8.62
N ALA A 42 23.22 42.45 8.30
CA ALA A 42 22.65 43.01 7.08
C ALA A 42 23.69 43.34 5.98
N GLY A 43 23.18 43.63 4.78
CA GLY A 43 23.89 44.23 3.64
C GLY A 43 23.19 43.81 2.33
N SER A 44 22.08 44.42 1.90
CA SER A 44 21.87 45.75 1.29
C SER A 44 22.35 45.88 -0.18
N ILE A 45 21.44 46.40 -1.01
CA ILE A 45 21.62 47.30 -2.17
C ILE A 45 21.37 46.78 -3.62
N LEU A 46 20.26 47.34 -4.18
CA LEU A 46 19.92 47.81 -5.54
C LEU A 46 19.76 46.81 -6.71
N SER A 47 18.56 46.71 -7.33
CA SER A 47 18.03 47.54 -8.46
C SER A 47 18.52 47.01 -9.82
N SER A 48 17.73 46.67 -10.84
CA SER A 48 16.62 47.38 -11.49
C SER A 48 16.05 46.57 -12.67
N ARG A 49 14.90 47.04 -13.19
CA ARG A 49 14.43 47.00 -14.59
C ARG A 49 13.72 45.77 -15.20
N THR A 50 12.39 45.90 -15.22
CA THR A 50 11.50 45.99 -16.41
C THR A 50 11.83 45.20 -17.70
N LYS A 51 10.86 44.40 -18.19
CA LYS A 51 10.13 44.73 -19.42
C LYS A 51 8.87 43.87 -19.65
N GLU A 52 7.90 44.53 -20.25
CA GLU A 52 6.55 44.08 -20.58
C GLU A 52 6.45 43.18 -21.83
N THR A 53 5.24 42.64 -21.99
CA THR A 53 4.59 41.75 -22.98
C THR A 53 4.59 42.24 -24.45
N PRO A 54 4.09 41.47 -25.46
CA PRO A 54 2.63 41.33 -25.70
C PRO A 54 2.10 39.97 -26.26
N ARG A 55 0.75 39.94 -26.32
CA ARG A 55 -0.27 39.00 -26.88
C ARG A 55 0.01 38.57 -28.35
N SER A 56 -0.68 37.67 -29.07
CA SER A 56 -1.97 36.94 -29.11
C SER A 56 -1.77 35.78 -30.14
N SER A 57 -2.56 34.72 -30.33
CA SER A 57 -3.98 34.62 -30.73
C SER A 57 -4.33 33.14 -31.03
N SER A 58 -5.57 32.75 -30.77
CA SER A 58 -6.29 31.53 -31.23
C SER A 58 -7.48 31.96 -32.14
N PRO A 59 -8.40 31.11 -32.69
CA PRO A 59 -8.47 29.66 -33.01
C PRO A 59 -8.97 29.46 -34.50
N PRO A 60 -9.63 28.35 -34.95
CA PRO A 60 -10.99 27.94 -34.55
C PRO A 60 -11.23 26.41 -34.42
N SER A 61 -12.46 26.08 -34.03
CA SER A 61 -13.02 24.79 -33.61
C SER A 61 -13.50 23.88 -34.76
N SER A 62 -13.65 22.57 -34.51
CA SER A 62 -14.89 21.85 -34.88
C SER A 62 -15.11 20.52 -34.10
N ALA A 63 -16.32 20.44 -33.53
CA ALA A 63 -17.26 19.32 -33.40
C ALA A 63 -16.82 17.89 -32.97
N ALA A 64 -17.23 17.56 -31.73
CA ALA A 64 -18.07 16.43 -31.29
C ALA A 64 -17.94 15.02 -31.93
N ALA A 65 -17.57 14.04 -31.09
CA ALA A 65 -18.07 12.66 -31.17
C ALA A 65 -18.10 12.02 -29.76
N ALA A 66 -19.02 11.08 -29.60
CA ALA A 66 -19.66 10.59 -28.37
C ALA A 66 -18.76 9.88 -27.33
N GLY A 67 -19.28 9.83 -26.10
CA GLY A 67 -18.63 9.33 -24.90
C GLY A 67 -18.42 7.82 -24.84
N ALA A 68 -17.16 7.44 -24.74
CA ALA A 68 -16.62 6.34 -23.95
C ALA A 68 -15.73 6.97 -22.86
N PRO A 69 -15.47 6.32 -21.70
CA PRO A 69 -14.68 6.94 -20.65
C PRO A 69 -13.31 7.36 -21.19
N ARG A 70 -13.07 8.68 -21.24
CA ARG A 70 -11.82 9.24 -21.74
C ARG A 70 -10.74 9.06 -20.68
N PHE A 71 -9.86 8.10 -20.91
CA PHE A 71 -8.60 7.97 -20.19
C PHE A 71 -7.75 9.20 -20.50
N ARG A 72 -7.53 10.08 -19.51
CA ARG A 72 -6.65 11.24 -19.66
C ARG A 72 -5.23 10.82 -19.27
N VAL A 73 -4.46 10.32 -20.23
CA VAL A 73 -3.00 10.20 -20.06
C VAL A 73 -2.41 11.61 -20.05
N LEU A 74 -2.03 12.10 -18.88
CA LEU A 74 -1.18 13.28 -18.72
C LEU A 74 0.27 12.80 -18.69
N SER A 75 0.95 12.81 -19.82
CA SER A 75 2.39 12.51 -19.90
C SER A 75 3.19 13.81 -19.85
N SER A 76 3.69 14.17 -18.67
CA SER A 76 4.94 14.92 -18.57
C SER A 76 6.08 13.91 -18.46
N MET A 77 7.19 14.13 -19.16
CA MET A 77 8.40 13.30 -19.04
C MET A 77 9.07 13.47 -17.66
N GLY A 78 8.48 12.83 -16.66
CA GLY A 78 8.94 12.61 -15.30
C GLY A 78 8.13 11.44 -14.77
N ASP A 79 8.81 10.42 -14.23
CA ASP A 79 8.28 9.15 -13.69
C ASP A 79 6.82 8.85 -14.01
N ALA A 80 6.60 8.03 -15.06
CA ALA A 80 5.26 7.70 -15.54
C ALA A 80 4.37 7.16 -14.42
N VAL A 81 3.31 7.91 -14.11
CA VAL A 81 2.22 7.48 -13.23
C VAL A 81 0.99 7.27 -14.09
N GLU A 82 0.49 6.05 -14.16
CA GLU A 82 -0.79 5.72 -14.78
C GLU A 82 -1.87 5.62 -13.71
N SER A 83 -3.03 6.23 -13.95
CA SER A 83 -4.14 6.29 -12.99
C SER A 83 -5.39 5.62 -13.58
N PHE A 84 -6.01 4.74 -12.81
CA PHE A 84 -7.18 3.95 -13.18
C PHE A 84 -8.28 4.13 -12.14
N GLN A 85 -9.50 4.41 -12.56
CA GLN A 85 -10.62 4.59 -11.62
C GLN A 85 -11.06 3.23 -11.07
N LEU A 86 -11.09 3.07 -9.74
CA LEU A 86 -11.65 1.87 -9.11
C LEU A 86 -13.14 2.06 -8.78
N SER A 87 -13.49 3.24 -8.28
CA SER A 87 -14.86 3.69 -8.01
C SER A 87 -14.92 5.22 -8.10
N PRO A 88 -16.09 5.89 -8.00
CA PRO A 88 -16.14 7.36 -8.03
C PRO A 88 -15.28 8.08 -6.98
N SER A 89 -14.86 7.40 -5.91
CA SER A 89 -14.09 7.98 -4.81
C SER A 89 -12.69 7.38 -4.62
N SER A 90 -12.30 6.43 -5.49
CA SER A 90 -11.04 5.69 -5.35
C SER A 90 -10.31 5.51 -6.69
N VAL A 91 -9.00 5.67 -6.65
CA VAL A 91 -8.12 5.55 -7.81
C VAL A 91 -7.00 4.54 -7.53
N LEU A 92 -6.73 3.66 -8.48
CA LEU A 92 -5.51 2.87 -8.54
C LEU A 92 -4.45 3.65 -9.33
N LYS A 93 -3.26 3.84 -8.75
CA LYS A 93 -2.10 4.43 -9.42
C LYS A 93 -1.01 3.39 -9.59
N ILE A 94 -0.40 3.36 -10.76
CA ILE A 94 0.75 2.51 -11.06
C ILE A 94 1.89 3.43 -11.44
N GLN A 95 2.99 3.36 -10.70
CA GLN A 95 4.12 4.26 -10.87
C GLN A 95 5.44 3.53 -10.69
N LYS A 96 6.47 4.03 -11.38
CA LYS A 96 7.84 3.62 -11.13
C LYS A 96 8.41 4.39 -9.93
N GLY A 97 9.18 3.72 -9.07
CA GLY A 97 9.92 4.42 -8.02
C GLY A 97 10.39 3.55 -6.86
N ASP A 98 10.92 4.23 -5.85
CA ASP A 98 11.29 3.66 -4.55
C ASP A 98 10.14 3.86 -3.56
N ILE A 99 9.59 2.76 -3.05
CA ILE A 99 8.48 2.79 -2.09
C ILE A 99 8.86 3.43 -0.75
N THR A 100 10.15 3.49 -0.40
CA THR A 100 10.61 4.05 0.88
C THR A 100 10.47 5.57 0.97
N VAL A 101 10.33 6.25 -0.17
CA VAL A 101 10.11 7.71 -0.25
C VAL A 101 8.68 8.06 -0.68
N TRP A 102 7.81 7.06 -0.82
CA TRP A 102 6.42 7.28 -1.23
C TRP A 102 5.60 7.89 -0.08
N SER A 103 4.82 8.91 -0.39
CA SER A 103 3.83 9.52 0.50
C SER A 103 2.82 10.33 -0.31
N VAL A 104 1.59 10.46 0.18
CA VAL A 104 0.56 11.38 -0.29
C VAL A 104 0.29 12.47 0.75
N ASP A 105 -0.10 12.10 1.97
CA ASP A 105 -0.32 13.07 3.07
C ASP A 105 0.50 12.79 4.35
N GLY A 106 1.24 11.68 4.37
CA GLY A 106 2.09 11.20 5.46
C GLY A 106 1.35 10.69 6.70
N SER A 107 0.18 11.27 7.01
CA SER A 107 -0.57 10.99 8.24
C SER A 107 -1.53 9.82 8.15
N THR A 108 -2.07 9.56 6.96
CA THR A 108 -3.01 8.47 6.66
C THR A 108 -2.49 7.55 5.56
N ASP A 109 -1.17 7.53 5.43
CA ASP A 109 -0.42 6.75 4.46
C ASP A 109 0.12 5.48 5.10
N ALA A 110 0.08 4.37 4.36
CA ALA A 110 0.84 3.18 4.69
C ALA A 110 1.56 2.61 3.47
N ILE A 111 2.77 2.11 3.67
CA ILE A 111 3.45 1.27 2.68
C ILE A 111 3.37 -0.19 3.09
N VAL A 112 3.30 -1.08 2.11
CA VAL A 112 3.33 -2.52 2.33
C VAL A 112 4.75 -3.04 2.13
N ASN A 113 5.25 -3.76 3.13
CA ASN A 113 6.50 -4.48 3.07
C ASN A 113 6.25 -5.94 2.66
N ALA A 114 6.88 -6.40 1.58
CA ALA A 114 6.92 -7.81 1.20
C ALA A 114 7.96 -8.55 2.07
N ALA A 115 7.53 -8.96 3.27
CA ALA A 115 8.36 -9.57 4.30
C ALA A 115 8.47 -11.09 4.16
N ASN A 116 9.35 -11.68 4.96
CA ASN A 116 9.40 -13.14 5.22
C ASN A 116 8.73 -13.49 6.55
N GLU A 117 8.52 -14.78 6.81
CA GLU A 117 7.77 -15.26 7.99
C GLU A 117 8.33 -14.83 9.35
N ARG A 118 9.64 -14.52 9.42
CA ARG A 118 10.29 -14.05 10.64
C ARG A 118 9.98 -12.59 10.94
N MET A 119 9.69 -11.76 9.91
CA MET A 119 9.54 -10.30 10.00
C MET A 119 10.75 -9.51 10.55
N LEU A 120 11.93 -10.12 10.62
CA LEU A 120 13.13 -9.49 11.21
C LEU A 120 14.05 -8.88 10.14
N GLY A 121 13.45 -8.31 9.08
CA GLY A 121 14.15 -7.82 7.90
C GLY A 121 14.67 -8.92 6.97
N GLY A 122 15.39 -8.50 5.94
CA GLY A 122 15.79 -9.34 4.81
C GLY A 122 16.45 -8.55 3.69
N GLY A 123 16.35 -9.08 2.46
CA GLY A 123 16.84 -8.44 1.23
C GLY A 123 15.75 -7.67 0.47
N GLY A 124 16.07 -7.22 -0.74
CA GLY A 124 15.10 -6.57 -1.63
C GLY A 124 14.39 -5.37 -1.00
N VAL A 125 13.08 -5.29 -1.21
CA VAL A 125 12.23 -4.21 -0.68
C VAL A 125 12.15 -4.22 0.86
N ASP A 126 12.16 -5.40 1.48
CA ASP A 126 12.15 -5.56 2.94
C ASP A 126 13.39 -4.93 3.57
N GLY A 127 14.57 -5.27 3.03
CA GLY A 127 15.82 -4.64 3.44
C GLY A 127 15.85 -3.13 3.18
N ALA A 128 15.29 -2.65 2.07
CA ALA A 128 15.22 -1.22 1.78
C ALA A 128 14.34 -0.46 2.80
N ILE A 129 13.15 -0.99 3.10
CA ILE A 129 12.22 -0.44 4.09
C ILE A 129 12.87 -0.41 5.47
N HIS A 130 13.51 -1.50 5.92
CA HIS A 130 14.20 -1.52 7.21
C HIS A 130 15.35 -0.51 7.30
N ARG A 131 16.15 -0.35 6.23
CA ARG A 131 17.22 0.67 6.21
C ARG A 131 16.67 2.09 6.26
N ALA A 132 15.59 2.37 5.54
CA ALA A 132 14.98 3.69 5.48
C ALA A 132 14.23 4.06 6.78
N ALA A 133 13.51 3.10 7.39
CA ALA A 133 12.77 3.32 8.62
C ALA A 133 13.66 3.48 9.86
N GLY A 134 14.88 2.91 9.83
CA GLY A 134 15.80 2.90 10.97
C GLY A 134 15.66 1.65 11.85
N PRO A 135 16.59 1.45 12.80
CA PRO A 135 16.61 0.27 13.69
C PRO A 135 15.34 0.11 14.54
N GLU A 136 14.59 1.19 14.75
CA GLU A 136 13.35 1.21 15.51
C GLU A 136 12.27 0.30 14.88
N LEU A 137 12.29 0.14 13.54
CA LEU A 137 11.39 -0.79 12.85
C LEU A 137 11.66 -2.25 13.22
N LEU A 138 12.95 -2.63 13.31
CA LEU A 138 13.31 -4.00 13.70
C LEU A 138 12.87 -4.28 15.14
N ALA A 139 13.09 -3.33 16.06
CA ALA A 139 12.63 -3.46 17.45
C ALA A 139 11.11 -3.64 17.52
N ALA A 140 10.33 -2.87 16.75
CA ALA A 140 8.88 -3.05 16.69
C ALA A 140 8.45 -4.40 16.10
N CYS A 141 9.19 -4.93 15.11
CA CYS A 141 8.96 -6.27 14.60
C CYS A 141 9.27 -7.36 15.64
N GLU A 142 10.27 -7.18 16.49
CA GLU A 142 10.63 -8.13 17.54
C GLU A 142 9.52 -8.29 18.59
N GLU A 143 8.80 -7.20 18.89
CA GLU A 143 7.63 -7.16 19.78
C GLU A 143 6.39 -7.86 19.21
N VAL A 144 6.35 -8.14 17.90
CA VAL A 144 5.27 -8.94 17.32
C VAL A 144 5.41 -10.39 17.81
N PRO A 145 4.38 -10.96 18.47
CA PRO A 145 4.49 -12.30 19.03
C PRO A 145 4.63 -13.36 17.94
N GLU A 146 5.43 -14.38 18.22
CA GLU A 146 5.50 -15.56 17.38
C GLU A 146 4.21 -16.37 17.49
N VAL A 147 3.64 -16.75 16.34
CA VAL A 147 2.46 -17.64 16.29
C VAL A 147 2.88 -19.12 16.34
N LYS A 148 4.13 -19.40 15.99
CA LYS A 148 4.85 -20.66 16.16
C LYS A 148 6.36 -20.36 16.14
N PRO A 149 7.23 -21.25 16.65
CA PRO A 149 8.66 -20.98 16.75
C PRO A 149 9.27 -20.44 15.45
N GLY A 150 9.85 -19.24 15.51
CA GLY A 150 10.50 -18.57 14.38
C GLY A 150 9.56 -17.92 13.36
N VAL A 151 8.23 -17.88 13.60
CA VAL A 151 7.25 -17.28 12.69
C VAL A 151 6.37 -16.27 13.41
N ARG A 152 6.46 -15.02 12.99
CA ARG A 152 5.62 -13.89 13.46
C ARG A 152 4.45 -13.62 12.52
N CYS A 153 4.66 -13.82 11.21
CA CYS A 153 3.65 -13.64 10.19
C CYS A 153 3.66 -14.83 9.23
N PRO A 154 2.67 -15.74 9.30
CA PRO A 154 2.52 -16.81 8.33
C PRO A 154 2.35 -16.30 6.90
N THR A 155 2.73 -17.13 5.92
CA THR A 155 2.42 -16.90 4.51
C THR A 155 0.92 -16.61 4.30
N GLY A 156 0.61 -15.54 3.57
CA GLY A 156 -0.75 -15.04 3.31
C GLY A 156 -1.31 -14.13 4.41
N GLU A 157 -0.61 -13.95 5.53
CA GLU A 157 -1.01 -13.02 6.60
C GLU A 157 -0.24 -11.70 6.53
N SER A 158 -0.68 -10.75 7.37
CA SER A 158 -0.08 -9.43 7.50
C SER A 158 -0.05 -8.97 8.97
N ARG A 159 0.87 -8.06 9.31
CA ARG A 159 1.03 -7.37 10.60
C ARG A 159 1.31 -5.89 10.33
N ILE A 160 1.07 -5.02 11.31
CA ILE A 160 1.24 -3.57 11.16
C ILE A 160 2.12 -3.00 12.27
N THR A 161 2.98 -2.06 11.92
CA THR A 161 3.88 -1.33 12.83
C THR A 161 3.88 0.16 12.48
N PRO A 162 4.34 1.05 13.38
CA PRO A 162 4.69 2.43 13.03
C PRO A 162 5.79 2.47 11.97
N ALA A 163 5.84 3.52 11.15
CA ALA A 163 6.82 3.62 10.05
C ALA A 163 8.14 4.33 10.40
N PHE A 164 8.24 4.90 11.60
CA PHE A 164 9.45 5.57 12.11
C PHE A 164 9.96 6.69 11.22
N ARG A 165 11.11 6.52 10.57
CA ARG A 165 11.75 7.56 9.74
C ARG A 165 11.18 7.66 8.32
N LEU A 166 10.31 6.72 7.92
CA LEU A 166 9.63 6.77 6.63
C LEU A 166 8.63 7.94 6.58
N PRO A 167 8.34 8.50 5.39
CA PRO A 167 7.41 9.63 5.24
C PRO A 167 5.92 9.22 5.31
N VAL A 168 5.60 8.10 5.96
CA VAL A 168 4.25 7.55 6.09
C VAL A 168 3.94 7.21 7.55
N SER A 169 2.68 6.92 7.87
CA SER A 169 2.28 6.65 9.24
C SER A 169 2.59 5.22 9.67
N HIS A 170 2.41 4.25 8.77
CA HIS A 170 2.51 2.82 9.10
C HIS A 170 3.26 2.02 8.03
N VAL A 171 3.87 0.91 8.46
CA VAL A 171 4.33 -0.17 7.59
C VAL A 171 3.46 -1.39 7.84
N ILE A 172 2.88 -1.94 6.76
CA ILE A 172 2.15 -3.20 6.80
C ILE A 172 3.06 -4.29 6.27
N HIS A 173 3.54 -5.16 7.16
CA HIS A 173 4.38 -6.30 6.82
C HIS A 173 3.50 -7.46 6.39
N THR A 174 3.65 -7.95 5.17
CA THR A 174 2.88 -9.08 4.66
C THR A 174 3.78 -10.11 4.03
N VAL A 175 3.42 -11.39 4.19
CA VAL A 175 4.23 -12.49 3.65
C VAL A 175 3.51 -13.09 2.46
N GLY A 176 4.07 -12.88 1.27
CA GLY A 176 3.60 -13.55 0.06
C GLY A 176 4.14 -14.99 -0.04
N PRO A 177 3.59 -15.83 -0.93
CA PRO A 177 4.09 -17.18 -1.14
C PRO A 177 5.42 -17.19 -1.89
N ILE A 178 6.27 -18.17 -1.58
CA ILE A 178 7.34 -18.62 -2.48
C ILE A 178 6.69 -19.48 -3.57
N TYR A 179 6.70 -19.00 -4.82
CA TYR A 179 5.85 -19.50 -5.89
C TYR A 179 5.94 -21.02 -6.10
N TYR A 180 7.15 -21.55 -6.26
CA TYR A 180 7.36 -22.98 -6.57
C TYR A 180 7.14 -23.94 -5.40
N SER A 181 7.08 -23.42 -4.16
CA SER A 181 6.96 -24.26 -2.96
C SER A 181 5.57 -24.22 -2.32
N ASN A 182 4.76 -23.24 -2.69
CA ASN A 182 3.41 -23.09 -2.17
C ASN A 182 2.44 -23.94 -2.99
N LYS A 183 1.57 -24.70 -2.32
CA LYS A 183 0.58 -25.58 -2.97
C LYS A 183 -0.53 -24.80 -3.70
N GLN A 184 -0.83 -23.59 -3.23
CA GLN A 184 -1.88 -22.71 -3.74
C GLN A 184 -1.35 -21.25 -3.74
N PRO A 185 -0.39 -20.92 -4.62
CA PRO A 185 0.30 -19.64 -4.61
C PRO A 185 -0.68 -18.48 -4.86
N GLU A 186 -1.66 -18.66 -5.75
CA GLU A 186 -2.68 -17.64 -6.03
C GLU A 186 -3.53 -17.29 -4.80
N VAL A 187 -3.99 -18.32 -4.06
CA VAL A 187 -4.77 -18.13 -2.81
C VAL A 187 -3.92 -17.44 -1.75
N SER A 188 -2.65 -17.82 -1.63
CA SER A 188 -1.74 -17.22 -0.65
C SER A 188 -1.41 -15.76 -0.99
N LEU A 189 -1.17 -15.45 -2.27
CA LEU A 189 -0.87 -14.10 -2.72
C LEU A 189 -2.10 -13.18 -2.58
N SER A 190 -3.28 -13.64 -3.00
CA SER A 190 -4.53 -12.88 -2.80
C SER A 190 -4.81 -12.63 -1.32
N ASN A 191 -4.54 -13.60 -0.44
CA ASN A 191 -4.64 -13.41 1.00
C ASN A 191 -3.66 -12.35 1.53
N ALA A 192 -2.41 -12.30 1.05
CA ALA A 192 -1.45 -11.28 1.45
C ALA A 192 -1.95 -9.86 1.12
N TYR A 193 -2.45 -9.64 -0.10
CA TYR A 193 -3.07 -8.36 -0.48
C TYR A 193 -4.32 -8.05 0.36
N ARG A 194 -5.25 -9.01 0.46
CA ARG A 194 -6.52 -8.85 1.16
C ARG A 194 -6.33 -8.53 2.64
N ASN A 195 -5.41 -9.21 3.31
CA ASN A 195 -5.12 -8.98 4.72
C ASN A 195 -4.39 -7.66 4.95
N SER A 196 -3.51 -7.25 4.03
CA SER A 196 -2.90 -5.93 4.05
C SER A 196 -3.96 -4.82 3.94
N LEU A 197 -4.87 -4.93 2.97
CA LEU A 197 -5.98 -3.97 2.78
C LEU A 197 -6.92 -3.94 4.00
N ARG A 198 -7.27 -5.10 4.58
CA ARG A 198 -8.08 -5.15 5.81
C ARG A 198 -7.41 -4.45 6.99
N LEU A 199 -6.11 -4.66 7.19
CA LEU A 199 -5.37 -3.98 8.26
C LEU A 199 -5.32 -2.47 8.02
N ALA A 200 -5.05 -2.04 6.79
CA ALA A 200 -5.02 -0.63 6.43
C ALA A 200 -6.37 0.07 6.73
N LYS A 201 -7.47 -0.52 6.26
CA LYS A 201 -8.83 -0.05 6.53
C LYS A 201 -9.11 0.02 8.03
N GLY A 202 -8.78 -1.04 8.77
CA GLY A 202 -8.98 -1.10 10.23
C GLY A 202 -8.17 -0.06 11.02
N ASN A 203 -7.11 0.50 10.43
CA ASN A 203 -6.25 1.52 11.03
C ASN A 203 -6.46 2.92 10.41
N ASN A 204 -7.59 3.15 9.74
CA ASN A 204 -7.95 4.44 9.13
C ASN A 204 -6.94 4.96 8.09
N ILE A 205 -6.21 4.07 7.43
CA ILE A 205 -5.35 4.41 6.30
C ILE A 205 -6.22 4.77 5.10
N ARG A 206 -5.92 5.89 4.45
CA ARG A 206 -6.64 6.38 3.27
C ARG A 206 -5.85 6.19 1.98
N TYR A 207 -4.54 6.13 2.09
CA TYR A 207 -3.61 5.97 0.97
C TYR A 207 -2.67 4.80 1.27
N ILE A 208 -2.57 3.85 0.35
CA ILE A 208 -1.74 2.66 0.54
C ILE A 208 -0.89 2.37 -0.69
N ALA A 209 0.38 2.05 -0.48
CA ALA A 209 1.29 1.65 -1.55
C ALA A 209 1.79 0.21 -1.38
N PHE A 210 1.81 -0.52 -2.49
CA PHE A 210 2.30 -1.88 -2.60
C PHE A 210 3.51 -1.96 -3.52
N PRO A 211 4.52 -2.78 -3.18
CA PRO A 211 5.46 -3.30 -4.15
C PRO A 211 4.82 -4.49 -4.89
N ALA A 212 5.53 -5.07 -5.86
CA ALA A 212 5.14 -6.34 -6.47
C ALA A 212 5.46 -7.52 -5.52
N ILE A 213 4.51 -7.85 -4.62
CA ILE A 213 4.67 -8.92 -3.61
C ILE A 213 4.99 -10.26 -4.30
N SER A 214 5.98 -10.98 -3.76
CA SER A 214 6.50 -12.26 -4.25
C SER A 214 7.20 -12.27 -5.62
N CYS A 215 7.27 -11.15 -6.34
CA CYS A 215 7.88 -11.08 -7.68
C CYS A 215 9.41 -10.94 -7.70
N GLY A 216 10.05 -10.85 -6.53
CA GLY A 216 11.51 -10.86 -6.40
C GLY A 216 12.07 -12.26 -6.20
N VAL A 217 12.80 -12.46 -5.10
CA VAL A 217 13.42 -13.76 -4.73
C VAL A 217 12.41 -14.91 -4.62
N TYR A 218 11.13 -14.62 -4.37
CA TYR A 218 10.06 -15.62 -4.27
C TYR A 218 9.53 -16.11 -5.64
N GLY A 219 9.95 -15.47 -6.74
CA GLY A 219 9.83 -15.99 -8.10
C GLY A 219 8.42 -16.07 -8.67
N TYR A 220 7.46 -15.30 -8.16
CA TYR A 220 6.10 -15.29 -8.70
C TYR A 220 6.09 -14.67 -10.11
N PRO A 221 5.54 -15.35 -11.15
CA PRO A 221 5.46 -14.79 -12.50
C PRO A 221 4.71 -13.46 -12.55
N LEU A 222 5.31 -12.45 -13.18
CA LEU A 222 4.82 -11.07 -13.13
C LEU A 222 3.36 -10.93 -13.59
N LYS A 223 3.01 -11.55 -14.73
CA LYS A 223 1.65 -11.44 -15.31
C LYS A 223 0.59 -12.14 -14.47
N GLU A 224 0.95 -13.21 -13.78
CA GLU A 224 0.03 -13.90 -12.87
C GLU A 224 -0.13 -13.10 -11.57
N ALA A 225 0.98 -12.64 -11.00
CA ALA A 225 0.98 -11.84 -9.79
C ALA A 225 0.21 -10.51 -9.97
N SER A 226 0.39 -9.83 -11.10
CA SER A 226 -0.31 -8.56 -11.39
C SER A 226 -1.82 -8.75 -11.46
N LYS A 227 -2.29 -9.85 -12.06
CA LYS A 227 -3.72 -10.19 -12.12
C LYS A 227 -4.29 -10.43 -10.74
N VAL A 228 -3.61 -11.20 -9.90
CA VAL A 228 -4.03 -11.45 -8.51
C VAL A 228 -4.07 -10.15 -7.71
N ALA A 229 -3.01 -9.34 -7.81
CA ALA A 229 -2.88 -8.08 -7.09
C ALA A 229 -3.99 -7.09 -7.42
N ILE A 230 -4.18 -6.79 -8.72
CA ILE A 230 -5.17 -5.81 -9.18
C ILE A 230 -6.59 -6.31 -8.95
N SER A 231 -6.87 -7.59 -9.20
CA SER A 231 -8.19 -8.17 -8.92
C SER A 231 -8.54 -8.08 -7.44
N THR A 232 -7.58 -8.37 -6.54
CA THR A 232 -7.80 -8.26 -5.10
C THR A 232 -8.02 -6.81 -4.67
N VAL A 233 -7.26 -5.85 -5.20
CA VAL A 233 -7.43 -4.41 -4.90
C VAL A 233 -8.82 -3.91 -5.34
N LYS A 234 -9.32 -4.38 -6.48
CA LYS A 234 -10.65 -4.03 -6.98
C LYS A 234 -11.78 -4.40 -6.01
N GLU A 235 -11.60 -5.44 -5.20
CA GLU A 235 -12.57 -5.82 -4.17
C GLU A 235 -12.67 -4.82 -3.02
N PHE A 236 -11.71 -3.88 -2.90
CA PHE A 236 -11.64 -2.82 -1.89
C PHE A 236 -11.81 -1.43 -2.54
N SER A 237 -12.51 -1.35 -3.68
CA SER A 237 -12.63 -0.15 -4.52
C SER A 237 -13.23 1.08 -3.84
N ASP A 238 -13.86 0.96 -2.67
CA ASP A 238 -14.47 2.09 -1.95
C ASP A 238 -13.82 2.36 -0.59
N ASP A 239 -12.78 1.59 -0.23
CA ASP A 239 -12.19 1.63 1.10
C ASP A 239 -11.01 2.61 1.21
N PHE A 240 -10.42 3.01 0.08
CA PHE A 240 -9.25 3.88 0.02
C PHE A 240 -9.45 5.00 -0.98
N LYS A 241 -8.85 6.17 -0.72
CA LYS A 241 -8.83 7.26 -1.70
C LYS A 241 -7.90 6.92 -2.85
N GLU A 242 -6.70 6.41 -2.53
CA GLU A 242 -5.76 5.93 -3.54
C GLU A 242 -5.06 4.65 -3.09
N VAL A 243 -4.98 3.69 -4.01
CA VAL A 243 -4.12 2.52 -3.90
C VAL A 243 -3.02 2.67 -4.93
N HIS A 244 -1.78 2.44 -4.55
CA HIS A 244 -0.60 2.61 -5.39
C HIS A 244 0.14 1.30 -5.57
N PHE A 245 0.61 1.03 -6.78
CA PHE A 245 1.73 0.11 -7.01
C PHE A 245 2.97 0.94 -7.32
N VAL A 246 3.95 0.89 -6.42
CA VAL A 246 5.26 1.56 -6.58
C VAL A 246 6.28 0.51 -6.96
N LEU A 247 6.67 0.52 -8.23
CA LEU A 247 7.37 -0.59 -8.88
C LEU A 247 8.77 -0.15 -9.27
N PHE A 248 9.79 -0.93 -8.89
CA PHE A 248 11.18 -0.48 -9.01
C PHE A 248 11.74 -0.52 -10.44
N SER A 249 11.28 -1.46 -11.28
CA SER A 249 11.80 -1.66 -12.63
C SER A 249 10.75 -1.38 -13.70
N ASP A 250 11.22 -1.00 -14.90
CA ASP A 250 10.36 -0.79 -16.07
C ASP A 250 9.62 -2.07 -16.48
N GLU A 251 10.25 -3.24 -16.36
CA GLU A 251 9.61 -4.53 -16.66
C GLU A 251 8.37 -4.77 -15.79
N ILE A 252 8.52 -4.65 -14.47
CA ILE A 252 7.41 -4.87 -13.53
C ILE A 252 6.33 -3.80 -13.75
N TYR A 253 6.74 -2.53 -13.91
CA TYR A 253 5.84 -1.42 -14.23
C TYR A 253 4.98 -1.71 -15.46
N ASN A 254 5.61 -2.10 -16.58
CA ASN A 254 4.93 -2.33 -17.84
C ASN A 254 3.88 -3.45 -17.73
N VAL A 255 4.23 -4.55 -17.06
CA VAL A 255 3.31 -5.68 -16.84
C VAL A 255 2.12 -5.25 -15.97
N TRP A 256 2.37 -4.49 -14.91
CA TRP A 256 1.31 -4.00 -14.03
C TRP A 256 0.38 -3.02 -14.72
N ALA A 257 0.93 -2.07 -15.49
CA ALA A 257 0.17 -1.11 -16.27
C ALA A 257 -0.67 -1.78 -17.35
N GLU A 258 -0.10 -2.77 -18.07
CA GLU A 258 -0.85 -3.56 -19.05
C GLU A 258 -2.01 -4.32 -18.39
N THR A 259 -1.75 -5.03 -17.28
CA THR A 259 -2.82 -5.75 -16.57
C THR A 259 -3.89 -4.82 -16.01
N ALA A 260 -3.55 -3.61 -15.57
CA ALA A 260 -4.54 -2.64 -15.13
C ALA A 260 -5.46 -2.19 -16.28
N ARG A 261 -4.90 -1.92 -17.48
CA ARG A 261 -5.69 -1.61 -18.68
C ARG A 261 -6.60 -2.76 -19.13
N GLU A 262 -6.23 -4.00 -18.82
CA GLU A 262 -7.05 -5.19 -19.12
C GLU A 262 -8.24 -5.35 -18.15
N LEU A 263 -8.10 -4.93 -16.89
CA LEU A 263 -9.03 -5.27 -15.81
C LEU A 263 -9.94 -4.12 -15.33
N LEU A 264 -9.58 -2.87 -15.66
CA LEU A 264 -10.23 -1.64 -15.21
C LEU A 264 -10.63 -0.76 -16.41
#